data_AF-A0A1F6W656-F1
#
_entry.id   AF-A0A1F6W656-F1
#
_cell.length_a   1.000
_cell.length_b   1.000
_cell.length_c   1.000
_cell.angle_alpha   90.00
_cell.angle_beta   90.00
_cell.angle_gamma   90.00
#
_symmetry.space_group_name_H-M   'P 1'
#
loop_
_entity.id
_entity.type
_entity.pdbx_description
1 polymer ?
#
loop_
_entity_poly.entity_id
_entity_poly.type
_entity_poly.pdbx_seq_one_letter_code
_entity_poly.pdbx_strand_id
1 'polypeptide(L)'
;MWKNENLVKVLKEGGVVVMPTDTLYGVVGSALNQFVVERIYNIRKRNLEKPCIILISDITELDKFSIHLYPGQKKTLSGYWPAPISAVIDCENDDFFYLHRGTRTLAFRVPENEELRILLTATGPLIAPSANLEARPPSRTISEAKEYFGDKVDLYIDGGEIRGKASKVIKLRRDGSIEILRA
;
A
#
# COMPACT_ATOMS: atom_id res chain seq x y z
N MET A 1 -5.54 -13.87 -10.21
CA MET A 1 -4.58 -14.12 -9.09
C MET A 1 -5.07 -13.60 -7.74
N TRP A 2 -5.70 -12.43 -7.68
CA TRP A 2 -6.20 -11.86 -6.42
C TRP A 2 -7.48 -12.53 -5.86
N LYS A 3 -8.17 -13.35 -6.66
CA LYS A 3 -9.34 -14.18 -6.25
C LYS A 3 -8.95 -15.45 -5.47
N ASN A 4 -7.68 -15.64 -5.14
CA ASN A 4 -7.22 -16.83 -4.42
C ASN A 4 -7.75 -16.80 -2.97
N GLU A 5 -8.58 -17.76 -2.57
CA GLU A 5 -9.16 -17.81 -1.21
C GLU A 5 -8.08 -17.94 -0.11
N ASN A 6 -7.00 -18.64 -0.40
CA ASN A 6 -5.87 -18.76 0.51
C ASN A 6 -5.19 -17.40 0.74
N LEU A 7 -5.14 -16.54 -0.28
CA LEU A 7 -4.61 -15.17 -0.14
C LEU A 7 -5.44 -14.34 0.83
N VAL A 8 -6.77 -14.34 0.67
CA VAL A 8 -7.69 -13.61 1.55
C VAL A 8 -7.55 -14.08 2.99
N LYS A 9 -7.51 -15.41 3.18
CA LYS A 9 -7.36 -16.01 4.51
C LYS A 9 -6.06 -15.59 5.18
N VAL A 10 -4.91 -15.76 4.51
CA VAL A 10 -3.59 -15.39 5.03
C VAL A 10 -3.55 -13.92 5.42
N LEU A 11 -4.06 -13.01 4.58
CA LEU A 11 -4.07 -11.57 4.89
C LEU A 11 -4.95 -11.23 6.09
N LYS A 12 -6.13 -11.85 6.23
CA LYS A 12 -7.03 -11.66 7.38
C LYS A 12 -6.45 -12.19 8.68
N GLU A 13 -5.70 -13.28 8.62
CA GLU A 13 -5.05 -13.90 9.78
C GLU A 13 -3.74 -13.20 10.18
N GLY A 14 -3.41 -12.06 9.56
CA GLY A 14 -2.22 -11.27 9.89
C GLY A 14 -0.94 -11.76 9.20
N GLY A 15 -1.08 -12.52 8.11
CA GLY A 15 0.03 -12.92 7.27
C GLY A 15 0.60 -11.77 6.43
N VAL A 16 1.86 -11.93 6.05
CA VAL A 16 2.61 -11.09 5.11
C VAL A 16 2.77 -11.85 3.81
N VAL A 17 2.39 -11.21 2.71
CA VAL A 17 2.36 -11.84 1.39
C VAL A 17 3.23 -11.04 0.42
N VAL A 18 3.96 -11.71 -0.46
CA VAL A 18 4.51 -11.08 -1.66
C VAL A 18 3.57 -11.34 -2.82
N MET A 19 3.05 -10.28 -3.44
CA MET A 19 2.13 -10.41 -4.57
C MET A 19 2.24 -9.25 -5.55
N PRO A 20 1.82 -9.45 -6.81
CA PRO A 20 1.64 -8.35 -7.75
C PRO A 20 0.58 -7.36 -7.24
N THR A 21 0.81 -6.06 -7.49
CA THR A 21 -0.17 -4.99 -7.36
C THR A 21 -0.51 -4.42 -8.74
N ASP A 22 -1.26 -3.32 -8.80
CA ASP A 22 -1.53 -2.58 -10.04
C ASP A 22 -0.29 -1.90 -10.65
N THR A 23 0.85 -1.85 -9.94
CA THR A 23 2.09 -1.24 -10.45
C THR A 23 3.33 -2.15 -10.40
N LEU A 24 3.59 -2.78 -9.25
CA LEU A 24 4.81 -3.54 -8.95
C LEU A 24 4.46 -4.73 -8.06
N TYR A 25 5.38 -5.68 -7.86
CA TYR A 25 5.27 -6.56 -6.70
C TYR A 25 5.37 -5.76 -5.40
N GLY A 26 4.52 -6.10 -4.44
CA GLY A 26 4.53 -5.55 -3.09
C GLY A 26 4.73 -6.62 -2.02
N VAL A 27 5.32 -6.24 -0.90
CA VAL A 27 5.24 -7.01 0.36
C VAL A 27 4.05 -6.43 1.11
N VAL A 28 2.96 -7.19 1.16
CA VAL A 28 1.65 -6.72 1.60
C VAL A 28 1.20 -7.38 2.88
N GLY A 29 0.40 -6.66 3.66
CA GLY A 29 -0.24 -7.14 4.88
C GLY A 29 -1.26 -6.12 5.38
N SER A 30 -2.04 -6.47 6.40
CA SER A 30 -3.06 -5.56 6.95
C SER A 30 -2.44 -4.25 7.47
N ALA A 31 -2.93 -3.11 6.98
CA ALA A 31 -2.51 -1.79 7.47
C ALA A 31 -3.11 -1.47 8.86
N LEU A 32 -4.21 -2.12 9.23
CA LEU A 32 -4.87 -1.93 10.53
C LEU A 32 -4.30 -2.83 11.64
N ASN A 33 -3.32 -3.67 11.31
CA ASN A 33 -2.64 -4.50 12.29
C ASN A 33 -1.20 -4.00 12.48
N GLN A 34 -0.95 -3.33 13.60
CA GLN A 34 0.37 -2.80 13.94
C GLN A 34 1.46 -3.86 13.90
N PHE A 35 1.23 -5.06 14.41
CA PHE A 35 2.23 -6.13 14.40
C PHE A 35 2.63 -6.55 12.98
N VAL A 36 1.66 -6.58 12.05
CA VAL A 36 1.92 -6.90 10.64
C VAL A 36 2.74 -5.79 9.98
N VAL A 37 2.40 -4.54 10.24
CA VAL A 37 3.16 -3.39 9.73
C VAL A 37 4.60 -3.45 10.23
N GLU A 38 4.83 -3.62 11.53
CA GLU A 38 6.19 -3.72 12.08
C GLU A 38 6.95 -4.91 11.50
N ARG A 39 6.30 -6.07 11.33
CA ARG A 39 6.89 -7.23 10.66
C ARG A 39 7.34 -6.91 9.24
N ILE A 40 6.53 -6.18 8.46
CA ILE A 40 6.90 -5.78 7.09
C ILE A 40 8.09 -4.83 7.09
N TYR A 41 8.15 -3.87 8.02
CA TYR A 41 9.33 -2.99 8.15
C TYR A 41 10.60 -3.79 8.46
N ASN A 42 10.51 -4.75 9.38
CA ASN A 42 11.63 -5.63 9.75
C ASN A 42 12.10 -6.50 8.58
N ILE A 43 11.18 -7.18 7.89
CA ILE A 43 11.48 -8.04 6.74
C ILE A 43 12.19 -7.25 5.64
N ARG A 44 11.70 -6.04 5.34
CA ARG A 44 12.24 -5.18 4.29
C ARG A 44 13.50 -4.41 4.71
N LYS A 45 13.86 -4.44 6.01
CA LYS A 45 14.88 -3.54 6.59
C LYS A 45 14.60 -2.08 6.24
N ARG A 46 13.34 -1.68 6.27
CA ARG A 46 12.87 -0.36 5.85
C ARG A 46 13.33 0.71 6.83
N ASN A 47 13.69 1.89 6.32
CA ASN A 47 13.90 3.06 7.16
C ASN A 47 12.59 3.39 7.92
N LEU A 48 12.67 3.40 9.26
CA LEU A 48 11.53 3.62 10.16
C LEU A 48 10.90 5.01 10.01
N GLU A 49 11.61 6.00 9.45
CA GLU A 49 11.11 7.35 9.20
C GLU A 49 10.33 7.48 7.89
N LYS A 50 10.25 6.40 7.08
CA LYS A 50 9.59 6.43 5.78
C LYS A 50 8.25 5.70 5.83
N PRO A 51 7.10 6.40 5.88
CA PRO A 51 5.79 5.79 5.74
C PRO A 51 5.65 4.97 4.46
N CYS A 52 4.81 3.94 4.48
CA CYS A 52 4.49 3.13 3.31
C CYS A 52 3.18 3.60 2.66
N ILE A 53 3.00 3.23 1.40
CA ILE A 53 1.71 3.38 0.72
C ILE A 53 0.74 2.33 1.25
N ILE A 54 -0.50 2.74 1.49
CA ILE A 54 -1.65 1.92 1.86
C ILE A 54 -2.58 1.82 0.64
N LEU A 55 -2.94 0.61 0.27
CA LEU A 55 -3.95 0.34 -0.74
C LEU A 55 -5.31 0.22 -0.07
N ILE A 56 -6.30 0.87 -0.65
CA ILE A 56 -7.69 0.89 -0.19
C ILE A 56 -8.62 0.53 -1.35
N SER A 57 -9.76 -0.09 -1.04
CA SER A 57 -10.73 -0.49 -2.08
C SER A 57 -11.36 0.70 -2.76
N ASP A 58 -11.61 1.76 -2.01
CA ASP A 58 -12.25 2.98 -2.46
C ASP A 58 -12.01 4.12 -1.46
N ILE A 59 -12.43 5.33 -1.83
CA ILE A 59 -12.15 6.55 -1.06
C ILE A 59 -12.80 6.56 0.33
N THR A 60 -13.87 5.78 0.57
CA THR A 60 -14.57 5.76 1.87
C THR A 60 -13.76 5.03 2.94
N GLU A 61 -12.81 4.17 2.56
CA GLU A 61 -11.95 3.49 3.54
C GLU A 61 -11.01 4.44 4.30
N LEU A 62 -10.85 5.70 3.85
CA LEU A 62 -10.11 6.73 4.59
C LEU A 62 -10.70 6.98 5.99
N ASP A 63 -12.00 6.76 6.18
CA ASP A 63 -12.65 6.91 7.49
C ASP A 63 -12.07 5.92 8.53
N LYS A 64 -11.56 4.76 8.09
CA LYS A 64 -10.87 3.79 8.97
C LYS A 64 -9.58 4.35 9.56
N PHE A 65 -9.05 5.43 9.00
CA PHE A 65 -7.85 6.14 9.45
C PHE A 65 -8.18 7.50 10.09
N SER A 66 -9.45 7.74 10.42
CA SER A 66 -9.95 9.03 10.93
C SER A 66 -9.68 10.20 9.98
N ILE A 67 -9.62 9.94 8.66
CA ILE A 67 -9.35 10.96 7.64
C ILE A 67 -10.65 11.33 6.95
N HIS A 68 -11.10 12.57 7.18
CA HIS A 68 -12.23 13.16 6.48
C HIS A 68 -11.75 14.22 5.49
N LEU A 69 -12.06 14.01 4.21
CA LEU A 69 -11.59 14.87 3.14
C LEU A 69 -12.35 16.21 3.10
N TYR A 70 -11.61 17.30 2.89
CA TYR A 70 -12.20 18.58 2.53
C TYR A 70 -12.86 18.50 1.13
N PRO A 71 -13.85 19.36 0.81
CA PRO A 71 -14.53 19.34 -0.48
C PRO A 71 -13.58 19.42 -1.69
N GLY A 72 -12.53 20.24 -1.61
CA GLY A 72 -11.50 20.34 -2.65
C GLY A 72 -10.74 19.04 -2.85
N GLN A 73 -10.30 18.41 -1.75
CA GLN A 73 -9.61 17.12 -1.78
C GLN A 73 -10.49 16.02 -2.39
N LYS A 74 -11.75 15.93 -1.97
CA LYS A 74 -12.70 14.95 -2.49
C LYS A 74 -12.90 15.12 -4.00
N LYS A 75 -13.13 16.35 -4.46
CA LYS A 75 -13.26 16.67 -5.89
C LYS A 75 -12.01 16.24 -6.67
N THR A 76 -10.83 16.57 -6.17
CA THR A 76 -9.56 16.20 -6.81
C THR A 76 -9.39 14.68 -6.89
N LEU A 77 -9.57 13.97 -5.77
CA LEU A 77 -9.38 12.52 -5.73
C LEU A 77 -10.42 11.75 -6.56
N SER A 78 -11.68 12.18 -6.58
CA SER A 78 -12.72 11.59 -7.43
C SER A 78 -12.42 11.71 -8.93
N GLY A 79 -11.59 12.69 -9.34
CA GLY A 79 -11.14 12.82 -10.72
C GLY A 79 -9.92 11.94 -11.07
N TYR A 80 -9.19 11.43 -10.08
CA TYR A 80 -8.00 10.61 -10.28
C TYR A 80 -8.20 9.14 -9.95
N TRP A 81 -8.86 8.82 -8.85
CA TRP A 81 -9.03 7.44 -8.41
C TRP A 81 -10.26 6.78 -9.01
N PRO A 82 -10.17 5.51 -9.43
CA PRO A 82 -9.02 4.59 -9.32
C PRO A 82 -7.91 4.85 -10.34
N ALA A 83 -6.63 4.85 -9.91
CA ALA A 83 -5.46 5.04 -10.78
C ALA A 83 -4.15 4.64 -10.08
N PRO A 84 -3.03 4.45 -10.82
CA PRO A 84 -1.68 4.29 -10.26
C PRO A 84 -1.10 5.61 -9.69
N ILE A 85 -1.90 6.34 -8.90
CA ILE A 85 -1.56 7.59 -8.23
C ILE A 85 -1.77 7.39 -6.72
N SER A 86 -0.72 7.63 -5.94
CA SER A 86 -0.77 7.63 -4.48
C SER A 86 -0.86 9.06 -3.95
N ALA A 87 -1.84 9.34 -3.09
CA ALA A 87 -2.04 10.64 -2.48
C ALA A 87 -1.59 10.65 -1.03
N VAL A 88 -0.68 11.56 -0.68
CA VAL A 88 -0.27 11.87 0.69
C VAL A 88 -1.27 12.86 1.28
N ILE A 89 -1.90 12.45 2.37
CA ILE A 89 -3.00 13.15 3.05
C ILE A 89 -2.63 13.29 4.53
N ASP A 90 -2.99 14.42 5.15
CA ASP A 90 -2.80 14.67 6.57
C ASP A 90 -3.50 13.59 7.42
N CYS A 91 -2.81 13.09 8.44
CA CYS A 91 -3.32 12.14 9.43
C CYS A 91 -2.68 12.49 10.78
N GLU A 92 -3.43 13.20 11.61
CA GLU A 92 -2.97 13.72 12.92
C GLU A 92 -3.33 12.78 14.07
N ASN A 93 -3.96 11.63 13.80
CA ASN A 93 -4.34 10.67 14.83
C ASN A 93 -3.12 9.81 15.25
N ASP A 94 -2.67 10.00 16.49
CA ASP A 94 -1.52 9.32 17.08
C ASP A 94 -1.68 7.79 17.15
N ASP A 95 -2.92 7.27 17.11
CA ASP A 95 -3.18 5.82 17.02
C ASP A 95 -2.52 5.21 15.78
N PHE A 96 -2.32 6.01 14.72
CA PHE A 96 -1.67 5.58 13.47
C PHE A 96 -0.18 5.92 13.41
N PHE A 97 0.50 6.17 14.55
CA PHE A 97 1.93 6.45 14.58
C PHE A 97 2.77 5.35 13.91
N TYR A 98 2.36 4.09 14.06
CA TYR A 98 3.03 2.94 13.42
C TYR A 98 2.93 2.96 11.87
N LEU A 99 2.00 3.74 11.31
CA LEU A 99 1.88 3.96 9.87
C LEU A 99 2.54 5.27 9.43
N HIS A 100 2.19 6.40 10.06
CA HIS A 100 2.66 7.72 9.65
C HIS A 100 4.07 8.03 10.16
N ARG A 101 4.62 7.27 11.10
CA ARG A 101 6.04 7.35 11.54
C ARG A 101 6.50 8.77 11.88
N GLY A 102 5.66 9.52 12.60
CA GLY A 102 5.91 10.92 12.96
C GLY A 102 5.72 11.96 11.85
N THR A 103 5.49 11.58 10.59
CA THR A 103 5.27 12.54 9.49
C THR A 103 3.87 13.16 9.48
N ARG A 104 2.96 12.68 10.34
CA ARG A 104 1.55 13.11 10.46
C ARG A 104 0.80 13.10 9.13
N THR A 105 1.22 12.22 8.24
CA THR A 105 0.69 12.07 6.88
C THR A 105 0.72 10.61 6.48
N LEU A 106 -0.28 10.17 5.70
CA LEU A 106 -0.38 8.83 5.15
C LEU A 106 -0.56 8.87 3.64
N ALA A 107 0.07 7.92 2.94
CA ALA A 107 -0.05 7.79 1.49
C ALA A 107 -1.06 6.69 1.14
N PHE A 108 -2.13 7.04 0.44
CA PHE A 108 -3.16 6.09 0.01
C PHE A 108 -3.19 5.93 -1.50
N ARG A 109 -3.68 4.79 -1.99
CA ARG A 109 -3.99 4.58 -3.40
C ARG A 109 -5.21 3.69 -3.52
N VAL A 110 -6.14 4.09 -4.38
CA VAL A 110 -7.21 3.21 -4.90
C VAL A 110 -6.70 2.60 -6.21
N PRO A 111 -6.34 1.30 -6.23
CA PRO A 111 -5.73 0.68 -7.41
C PRO A 111 -6.66 0.68 -8.62
N GLU A 112 -6.12 0.87 -9.83
CA GLU A 112 -6.89 0.85 -11.09
C GLU A 112 -7.48 -0.52 -11.40
N ASN A 113 -6.80 -1.59 -10.98
CA ASN A 113 -7.27 -2.95 -11.22
C ASN A 113 -8.46 -3.31 -10.31
N GLU A 114 -9.59 -3.68 -10.93
CA GLU A 114 -10.82 -4.03 -10.22
C GLU A 114 -10.69 -5.27 -9.34
N GLU A 115 -10.02 -6.33 -9.80
CA GLU A 115 -9.84 -7.54 -9.00
C GLU A 115 -9.03 -7.29 -7.73
N LEU A 116 -8.03 -6.39 -7.81
CA LEU A 116 -7.28 -5.95 -6.63
C LEU A 116 -8.15 -5.14 -5.67
N ARG A 117 -9.05 -4.28 -6.17
CA ARG A 117 -10.03 -3.58 -5.30
C ARG A 117 -10.99 -4.55 -4.62
N ILE A 118 -11.45 -5.59 -5.31
CA ILE A 118 -12.30 -6.64 -4.72
C ILE A 118 -11.55 -7.36 -3.58
N LEU A 119 -10.26 -7.68 -3.76
CA LEU A 119 -9.43 -8.23 -2.69
C LEU A 119 -9.35 -7.27 -1.49
N LEU A 120 -9.18 -5.97 -1.73
CA LEU A 120 -9.14 -4.95 -0.67
C LEU A 120 -10.49 -4.82 0.05
N THR A 121 -11.61 -4.91 -0.65
CA THR A 121 -12.94 -4.99 -0.01
C THR A 121 -13.04 -6.22 0.89
N ALA A 122 -12.50 -7.36 0.46
CA ALA A 122 -12.55 -8.59 1.24
C ALA A 122 -11.61 -8.57 2.45
N THR A 123 -10.41 -7.98 2.34
CA THR A 123 -9.33 -8.05 3.34
C THR A 123 -9.19 -6.80 4.21
N GLY A 124 -9.73 -5.67 3.75
CA GLY A 124 -9.47 -4.34 4.28
C GLY A 124 -8.21 -3.69 3.71
N PRO A 125 -7.83 -2.50 4.21
CA PRO A 125 -6.68 -1.75 3.72
C PRO A 125 -5.37 -2.52 3.93
N LEU A 126 -4.52 -2.54 2.90
CA LEU A 126 -3.22 -3.24 2.94
C LEU A 126 -2.07 -2.25 2.80
N ILE A 127 -1.07 -2.34 3.66
CA ILE A 127 0.22 -1.70 3.43
C ILE A 127 0.89 -2.42 2.24
N ALA A 128 1.48 -1.68 1.30
CA ALA A 128 2.04 -2.29 0.08
C ALA A 128 3.30 -1.57 -0.45
N PRO A 129 4.40 -1.53 0.32
CA PRO A 129 5.68 -1.14 -0.24
C PRO A 129 6.15 -2.12 -1.32
N SER A 130 7.02 -1.65 -2.21
CA SER A 130 7.62 -2.50 -3.25
C SER A 130 8.41 -3.67 -2.66
N ALA A 131 8.35 -4.81 -3.35
CA ALA A 131 9.00 -6.05 -2.97
C ALA A 131 10.51 -5.99 -3.21
N ASN A 132 11.20 -5.34 -2.29
CA ASN A 132 12.66 -5.27 -2.20
C ASN A 132 13.09 -4.93 -0.77
N LEU A 133 14.33 -5.27 -0.45
CA LEU A 133 15.04 -4.68 0.70
C LEU A 133 15.24 -3.17 0.48
N GLU A 134 15.31 -2.39 1.55
CA GLU A 134 15.57 -0.95 1.47
C GLU A 134 16.81 -0.65 0.59
N ALA A 135 16.69 0.39 -0.26
CA ALA A 135 17.69 0.81 -1.26
C ALA A 135 18.04 -0.21 -2.36
N ARG A 136 17.40 -1.38 -2.43
CA ARG A 136 17.52 -2.34 -3.55
C ARG A 136 16.43 -2.13 -4.61
N PRO A 137 16.66 -2.54 -5.88
CA PRO A 137 15.62 -2.44 -6.91
C PRO A 137 14.42 -3.37 -6.59
N PRO A 138 13.18 -2.94 -6.90
CA PRO A 138 11.99 -3.79 -6.80
C PRO A 138 12.12 -5.08 -7.60
N SER A 139 11.68 -6.20 -7.03
CA SER A 139 11.59 -7.46 -7.75
C SER A 139 10.55 -7.38 -8.87
N ARG A 140 10.88 -7.91 -10.04
CA ARG A 140 9.98 -8.05 -11.20
C ARG A 140 9.31 -9.41 -11.25
N THR A 141 9.87 -10.41 -10.58
CA THR A 141 9.37 -11.79 -10.54
C THR A 141 9.33 -12.30 -9.11
N ILE A 142 8.60 -13.40 -8.86
CA ILE A 142 8.67 -14.10 -7.57
C ILE A 142 10.09 -14.59 -7.27
N SER A 143 10.82 -15.09 -8.28
CA SER A 143 12.16 -15.64 -8.07
C SER A 143 13.08 -14.59 -7.44
N GLU A 144 13.09 -13.37 -7.99
CA GLU A 144 13.82 -12.24 -7.40
C GLU A 144 13.31 -11.87 -6.00
N ALA A 145 12.00 -11.92 -5.77
CA ALA A 145 11.45 -11.64 -4.45
C ALA A 145 11.82 -12.71 -3.40
N LYS A 146 11.96 -13.97 -3.81
CA LYS A 146 12.42 -15.07 -2.96
C LYS A 146 13.88 -14.92 -2.59
N GLU A 147 14.72 -14.37 -3.48
CA GLU A 147 16.11 -14.03 -3.14
C GLU A 147 16.19 -12.98 -2.01
N TYR A 148 15.26 -12.03 -1.98
CA TYR A 148 15.21 -11.03 -0.91
C TYR A 148 14.63 -11.57 0.41
N PHE A 149 13.54 -12.32 0.33
CA PHE A 149 12.68 -12.58 1.50
C PHE A 149 12.65 -14.03 1.96
N GLY A 150 13.04 -15.01 1.13
CA GLY A 150 13.13 -16.42 1.50
C GLY A 150 11.86 -16.96 2.17
N ASP A 151 12.01 -17.39 3.43
CA ASP A 151 10.97 -17.94 4.29
C ASP A 151 10.34 -16.90 5.24
N LYS A 152 10.69 -15.62 5.11
CA LYS A 152 10.24 -14.56 6.04
C LYS A 152 8.81 -14.10 5.81
N VAL A 153 8.22 -14.40 4.65
CA VAL A 153 6.84 -14.08 4.27
C VAL A 153 6.03 -15.37 4.15
N ASP A 154 4.73 -15.30 4.39
CA ASP A 154 3.88 -16.48 4.55
C ASP A 154 3.35 -17.03 3.23
N LEU A 155 3.30 -16.19 2.18
CA LEU A 155 2.80 -16.57 0.88
C LEU A 155 3.44 -15.74 -0.24
N TYR A 156 3.64 -16.38 -1.39
CA TYR A 156 4.02 -15.74 -2.64
C TYR A 156 2.94 -16.00 -3.69
N ILE A 157 2.46 -14.96 -4.36
CA ILE A 157 1.46 -15.05 -5.45
C ILE A 157 2.12 -14.71 -6.77
N ASP A 158 2.16 -15.68 -7.69
CA ASP A 158 2.83 -15.50 -8.97
C ASP A 158 1.93 -14.75 -9.95
N GLY A 159 2.39 -13.58 -10.36
CA GLY A 159 1.80 -12.77 -11.42
C GLY A 159 2.66 -12.71 -12.70
N GLY A 160 3.71 -13.53 -12.80
CA GLY A 160 4.69 -13.46 -13.87
C GLY A 160 5.66 -12.27 -13.71
N GLU A 161 6.26 -11.84 -14.82
CA GLU A 161 7.19 -10.70 -14.86
C GLU A 161 6.42 -9.36 -14.94
N ILE A 162 6.68 -8.46 -13.99
CA ILE A 162 6.15 -7.08 -14.01
C ILE A 162 7.24 -6.10 -14.47
N ARG A 163 6.97 -5.40 -15.57
CA ARG A 163 7.84 -4.32 -16.11
C ARG A 163 7.31 -2.90 -15.86
N GLY A 164 6.30 -2.79 -14.99
CA GLY A 164 5.68 -1.52 -14.61
C GLY A 164 6.64 -0.59 -13.86
N LYS A 165 6.18 0.64 -13.64
CA LYS A 165 6.85 1.64 -12.81
C LYS A 165 6.07 1.84 -11.50
N ALA A 166 6.74 2.38 -10.49
CA ALA A 166 6.06 2.78 -9.26
C ALA A 166 4.97 3.83 -9.56
N SER A 167 3.96 3.93 -8.69
CA SER A 167 2.92 4.95 -8.80
C SER A 167 3.49 6.37 -8.74
N LYS A 168 2.80 7.30 -9.40
CA LYS A 168 2.98 8.73 -9.13
C LYS A 168 2.60 9.01 -7.68
N VAL A 169 3.36 9.86 -6.99
CA VAL A 169 3.04 10.28 -5.62
C VAL A 169 2.77 11.77 -5.60
N ILE A 170 1.59 12.14 -5.10
CA ILE A 170 1.16 13.52 -4.96
C ILE A 170 0.94 13.85 -3.49
N LYS A 171 1.26 15.07 -3.07
CA LYS A 171 0.79 15.63 -1.80
C LYS A 171 -0.48 16.42 -2.07
N LEU A 172 -1.55 16.07 -1.36
CA LEU A 172 -2.87 16.66 -1.54
C LEU A 172 -3.14 17.70 -0.44
N ARG A 173 -3.22 18.97 -0.83
CA ARG A 173 -3.51 20.08 0.10
C ARG A 173 -5.01 20.17 0.40
N ARG A 174 -5.38 20.86 1.49
CA ARG A 174 -6.77 20.98 1.95
C ARG A 174 -7.70 21.64 0.93
N ASP A 175 -7.19 22.56 0.13
CA ASP A 175 -7.93 23.23 -0.96
C ASP A 175 -8.10 22.35 -2.21
N GLY A 176 -7.50 21.16 -2.24
CA GLY A 176 -7.51 20.24 -3.38
C GLY A 176 -6.35 20.44 -4.35
N SER A 177 -5.45 21.41 -4.11
CA SER A 177 -4.25 21.59 -4.92
C SER A 177 -3.26 20.44 -4.71
N ILE A 178 -2.45 20.19 -5.75
CA ILE A 178 -1.53 19.05 -5.83
C ILE A 178 -0.09 19.54 -5.95
N GLU A 179 0.78 18.92 -5.17
CA GLU A 179 2.24 18.97 -5.35
C GLU A 179 2.74 17.57 -5.73
N ILE A 180 3.54 17.46 -6.81
CA ILE A 180 4.07 16.16 -7.26
C ILE A 180 5.35 15.87 -6.48
N LEU A 181 5.35 14.77 -5.71
CA LEU A 181 6.51 14.29 -4.96
C LEU A 181 7.32 13.24 -5.75
N ARG A 182 6.65 12.48 -6.62
CA ARG A 182 7.26 11.52 -7.54
C ARG A 182 6.40 11.45 -8.80
N ALA A 183 7.02 11.60 -9.98
CA ALA A 183 6.34 11.58 -11.28
C ALA A 183 5.98 10.17 -11.75
#